data_AF-A0A533U7B8-F1
#
_entry.id   AF-A0A533U7B8-F1
#
_cell.length_a   1.000
_cell.length_b   1.000
_cell.length_c   1.000
_cell.angle_alpha   90.00
_cell.angle_beta   90.00
_cell.angle_gamma   90.00
#
_symmetry.space_group_name_H-M   'P 1'
#
loop_
_entity.id
_entity.type
_entity.pdbx_description
1 polymer ?
#
loop_
_entity_poly.entity_id
_entity_poly.type
_entity_poly.pdbx_seq_one_letter_code
_entity_poly.pdbx_strand_id
1 'polypeptide(L)' 'MIEEVLERILSAGINGIKKAELKKTFGKNCDNILQNLIEKEQIFVEKKGVAYFVWTRDNYILHLSQN' A
#
# COMPACT_ATOMS: atom_id res chain seq x y z
N MET A 1 0.83 14.93 2.59
CA MET A 1 0.00 14.14 1.63
C MET A 1 0.64 12.83 1.18
N ILE A 2 1.78 12.82 0.48
CA ILE A 2 2.44 11.54 0.11
C ILE A 2 2.90 10.79 1.35
N GLU A 3 3.48 11.50 2.31
CA GLU A 3 3.94 10.96 3.60
C GLU A 3 2.79 10.35 4.39
N GLU A 4 1.64 11.02 4.47
CA GLU A 4 0.45 10.51 5.18
C GLU A 4 -0.10 9.20 4.57
N VAL A 5 -0.07 9.07 3.24
CA VAL A 5 -0.45 7.81 2.56
C VAL A 5 0.54 6.71 2.92
N LEU A 6 1.84 7.01 2.90
CA LEU A 6 2.89 6.06 3.24
C LEU A 6 2.81 5.63 4.72
N GLU A 7 2.60 6.56 5.64
CA GLU A 7 2.38 6.29 7.07
C GLU A 7 1.13 5.43 7.29
N ARG A 8 0.07 5.67 6.52
CA ARG A 8 -1.15 4.85 6.60
C ARG A 8 -0.92 3.42 6.14
N ILE A 9 -0.14 3.23 5.07
CA ILE A 9 0.27 1.90 4.58
C ILE A 9 1.20 1.23 5.60
N LEU A 10 2.16 1.97 6.17
CA LEU A 10 3.08 1.48 7.18
C LEU A 10 2.34 0.99 8.42
N SER A 11 1.35 1.77 8.89
CA SER A 11 0.51 1.43 10.05
C SER A 11 -0.34 0.17 9.86
N ALA A 12 -0.56 -0.28 8.61
CA ALA A 12 -1.25 -1.53 8.34
C ALA A 12 -0.38 -2.78 8.58
N GLY A 13 0.94 -2.59 8.69
CA GLY A 13 1.89 -3.68 8.98
C GLY A 13 1.86 -4.79 7.94
N ILE A 14 2.11 -6.02 8.40
CA ILE A 14 2.17 -7.24 7.56
C ILE A 14 0.82 -7.59 6.90
N ASN A 15 -0.30 -7.11 7.44
CA ASN A 15 -1.63 -7.39 6.89
C ASN A 15 -1.89 -6.60 5.60
N GLY A 16 -1.20 -5.47 5.45
CA GLY A 16 -1.40 -4.55 4.33
C GLY A 16 -2.75 -3.84 4.38
N ILE A 17 -2.91 -2.85 3.50
CA ILE A 17 -4.16 -2.08 3.40
C ILE A 17 -4.75 -2.23 2.00
N LYS A 18 -6.09 -2.35 1.92
CA LYS A 18 -6.77 -2.40 0.63
C LYS A 18 -6.62 -1.07 -0.10
N LYS A 19 -6.24 -1.12 -1.38
CA LYS A 19 -6.17 0.06 -2.26
C LYS A 19 -7.49 0.84 -2.26
N ALA A 20 -8.63 0.15 -2.19
CA ALA A 20 -9.95 0.78 -2.11
C ALA A 20 -10.15 1.64 -0.85
N GLU A 21 -9.59 1.23 0.29
CA GLU A 21 -9.67 1.98 1.55
C GLU A 21 -8.80 3.23 1.51
N LEU A 22 -7.62 3.13 0.89
CA LEU A 22 -6.78 4.29 0.62
C LEU A 22 -7.49 5.30 -0.30
N LYS A 23 -8.14 4.83 -1.38
CA LYS A 23 -8.93 5.71 -2.26
C LYS A 23 -10.10 6.38 -1.56
N LYS A 24 -10.79 5.69 -0.63
CA LYS A 24 -11.85 6.30 0.19
C LYS A 24 -11.30 7.40 1.09
N THR A 25 -10.13 7.19 1.66
CA THR A 25 -9.50 8.11 2.63
C THR A 25 -8.88 9.33 1.95
N PHE A 26 -8.12 9.12 0.88
CA PHE A 26 -7.30 10.14 0.22
C PHE A 26 -7.87 10.61 -1.13
N GLY A 27 -9.01 10.07 -1.55
CA GLY A 27 -9.69 10.46 -2.78
C GLY A 27 -8.98 10.01 -4.07
N LYS A 28 -9.38 10.62 -5.19
CA LYS A 28 -8.89 10.26 -6.54
C LYS A 28 -7.39 10.47 -6.74
N ASN A 29 -6.77 11.38 -5.98
CA ASN A 29 -5.33 11.66 -6.11
C ASN A 29 -4.46 10.53 -5.52
N CYS A 30 -5.06 9.59 -4.79
CA CYS A 30 -4.36 8.45 -4.22
C CYS A 30 -3.74 7.55 -5.29
N ASP A 31 -4.37 7.36 -6.46
CA ASP A 31 -3.79 6.51 -7.51
C ASP A 31 -2.45 7.06 -8.02
N ASN A 32 -2.34 8.37 -8.22
CA ASN A 32 -1.10 9.02 -8.65
C ASN A 32 0.00 8.89 -7.59
N ILE A 33 -0.37 9.05 -6.31
CA ILE A 33 0.57 8.90 -5.19
C ILE A 33 1.08 7.45 -5.12
N LEU A 34 0.17 6.48 -5.20
CA LEU A 34 0.55 5.06 -5.20
C LEU A 34 1.43 4.72 -6.38
N GLN A 35 1.14 5.23 -7.58
CA GLN A 35 1.98 5.00 -8.76
C GLN A 35 3.39 5.54 -8.56
N ASN A 36 3.55 6.77 -8.07
CA ASN A 36 4.86 7.36 -7.77
C ASN A 36 5.63 6.54 -6.70
N LEU A 37 4.93 6.06 -5.66
CA LEU A 37 5.55 5.21 -4.63
C LEU A 37 5.96 3.83 -5.16
N ILE A 38 5.21 3.28 -6.14
CA ILE A 38 5.56 2.03 -6.84
C ILE A 38 6.80 2.26 -7.72
N GLU A 39 6.86 3.36 -8.46
CA GLU A 39 8.01 3.72 -9.31
C GLU A 39 9.29 3.93 -8.48
N LYS A 40 9.15 4.39 -7.23
CA LYS A 40 10.25 4.49 -6.25
C LYS A 40 10.51 3.18 -5.49
N GLU A 41 9.78 2.11 -5.82
CA GLU A 41 9.85 0.79 -5.18
C GLU A 41 9.64 0.83 -3.65
N GLN A 42 8.97 1.87 -3.13
CA GLN A 42 8.74 2.05 -1.68
C GLN A 42 7.56 1.23 -1.19
N ILE A 43 6.61 0.93 -2.08
CA ILE A 43 5.44 0.12 -1.79
C ILE A 43 5.28 -0.98 -2.83
N PHE A 44 4.62 -2.06 -2.41
CA PHE A 44 4.22 -3.17 -3.26
C PHE A 44 2.72 -3.29 -3.26
N VAL A 45 2.16 -3.63 -4.42
CA VAL A 45 0.73 -3.86 -4.60
C VAL A 45 0.53 -5.28 -5.09
N GLU A 46 -0.26 -6.05 -4.36
CA GLU A 46 -0.59 -7.42 -4.72
C GLU A 46 -2.11 -7.60 -4.80
N LYS A 47 -2.55 -8.43 -5.74
CA LYS A 47 -3.96 -8.80 -5.85
C LYS A 47 -4.22 -10.06 -5.03
N LYS A 48 -5.10 -9.95 -4.03
CA LYS A 48 -5.61 -11.08 -3.25
C LYS A 48 -7.10 -11.25 -3.47
N GLY A 49 -7.46 -12.30 -4.21
CA GLY A 49 -8.82 -12.54 -4.65
C GLY A 49 -9.34 -11.41 -5.53
N VAL A 50 -10.38 -10.70 -5.06
CA VAL A 50 -11.01 -9.57 -5.77
C VAL A 50 -10.47 -8.19 -5.36
N ALA A 51 -9.55 -8.13 -4.39
CA ALA A 51 -9.04 -6.87 -3.85
C ALA A 51 -7.54 -6.69 -4.12
N TYR A 52 -7.12 -5.44 -4.29
CA TYR A 52 -5.71 -5.06 -4.30
C TYR A 52 -5.31 -4.59 -2.91
N PHE A 53 -4.22 -5.13 -2.41
CA PHE A 53 -3.61 -4.76 -1.14
C PHE A 53 -2.27 -4.08 -1.38
N VAL A 54 -1.90 -3.21 -0.46
CA VAL A 54 -0.73 -2.37 -0.54
C VAL A 54 0.08 -2.54 0.74
N TRP A 55 1.39 -2.71 0.60
CA TRP A 55 2.36 -2.81 1.69
C TRP A 55 3.54 -1.88 1.42
N THR A 56 4.23 -1.45 2.47
CA THR A 56 5.59 -0.93 2.32
C THR A 56 6.55 -2.07 1.96
N ARG A 57 7.70 -1.75 1.36
CA ARG A 57 8.75 -2.72 1.03
C ARG A 57 9.05 -3.68 2.18
N ASP A 58 9.35 -3.15 3.37
CA ASP A 58 9.71 -3.97 4.53
C ASP A 58 8.56 -4.88 4.97
N ASN A 59 7.34 -4.33 5.03
CA ASN A 59 6.16 -5.11 5.41
C ASN A 59 5.80 -6.16 4.36
N TYR A 60 6.09 -5.91 3.07
CA TYR A 60 5.88 -6.88 2.00
C TYR A 60 6.86 -8.05 2.12
N ILE A 61 8.13 -7.78 2.41
CA ILE A 61 9.13 -8.84 2.66
C ILE A 61 8.73 -9.69 3.86
N LEU A 62 8.32 -9.05 4.96
CA LEU A 62 7.81 -9.77 6.14
C LEU A 62 6.56 -10.58 5.81
N HIS A 63 5.65 -10.01 5.02
CA HIS A 63 4.46 -10.69 4.56
C HIS A 63 4.78 -11.97 3.76
N LEU A 64 5.77 -11.91 2.85
CA LEU A 64 6.23 -13.07 2.08
C LEU A 64 6.99 -14.10 2.93
N SER A 65 7.65 -13.66 4.00
CA SER A 65 8.42 -14.56 4.87
C SER A 65 7.58 -15.27 5.92
N GLN A 66 6.43 -14.71 6.31
CA GLN A 66 5.60 -15.23 7.41
C GLN A 66 4.28 -15.86 6.97
N ASN A 67 4.02 -15.98 5.67
CA ASN A 67 2.78 -16.51 5.12
C ASN A 67 3.05 -17.62 4.09
#